data_AF-A0A6I3LLB7-F1
#
_entry.id   AF-A0A6I3LLB7-F1
#
_cell.length_a   1.000
_cell.length_b   1.000
_cell.length_c   1.000
_cell.angle_alpha   90.00
_cell.angle_beta   90.00
_cell.angle_gamma   90.00
#
_symmetry.space_group_name_H-M   'P 1'
#
loop_
_entity.id
_entity.type
_entity.pdbx_description
1 polymer ?
#
loop_
_entity_poly.entity_id
_entity_poly.type
_entity_poly.pdbx_seq_one_letter_code
_entity_poly.pdbx_strand_id
1 'polypeptide(L)'
;MNKEFEQAVSYCIEALNIKDDKKRDKECNSLFVVSALNKALEAPYRGRGLGIGSIGYNAHRDTIDNKERSFRNKELYHVLDWLNALLTLFDLANYEDEEILKFANCIVNDNIVFNHVLKHIISNCIVKGDVEQAEQYISNFKTTVVFKEEDNFDQGYLIILQYYAMLGDEVNFFKYFKQSKPAINRYEVNEAKEFLVTNYCLKNGVEAGLTLCKHKNLGVKFHHNALMAFAEQGKYQELKQMFTEYPDLKQPEVQRELHVLTHAYWKAKEFGLAVDDDFEVMFDRATQVDRKLKWGAAKLQDVFFVNLFYGSRDNKERAVRCRKAVKNSSLKRELEIPK
;
A
#
# COMPACT_ATOMS: atom_id res chain seq x y z
N MET A 1 -2.74 28.84 -19.90
CA MET A 1 -2.73 27.61 -19.10
C MET A 1 -2.90 26.39 -20.01
N ASN A 2 -4.04 26.17 -20.68
CA ASN A 2 -4.24 24.96 -21.52
C ASN A 2 -3.15 24.71 -22.59
N LYS A 3 -2.73 25.74 -23.34
CA LYS A 3 -1.66 25.58 -24.35
C LYS A 3 -0.30 25.19 -23.76
N GLU A 4 0.03 25.71 -22.57
CA GLU A 4 1.30 25.38 -21.90
C GLU A 4 1.28 23.93 -21.39
N PHE A 5 0.14 23.47 -20.90
CA PHE A 5 -0.06 22.08 -20.47
C PHE A 5 -0.03 21.09 -21.62
N GLU A 6 -0.75 21.37 -22.71
CA GLU A 6 -0.73 20.54 -23.92
C GLU A 6 0.69 20.40 -24.47
N GLN A 7 1.45 21.49 -24.49
CA GLN A 7 2.84 21.47 -24.91
C GLN A 7 3.73 20.67 -23.94
N ALA A 8 3.53 20.80 -22.62
CA ALA A 8 4.27 20.01 -21.64
C ALA A 8 3.95 18.51 -21.75
N VAL A 9 2.68 18.15 -21.99
CA VAL A 9 2.23 16.78 -22.28
C VAL A 9 2.91 16.26 -23.55
N SER A 10 2.96 17.05 -24.62
CA SER A 10 3.66 16.70 -25.86
C SER A 10 5.13 16.39 -25.60
N TYR A 11 5.84 17.27 -24.87
CA TYR A 11 7.25 17.02 -24.52
C TYR A 11 7.45 15.76 -23.68
N CYS A 12 6.54 15.45 -22.75
CA CYS A 12 6.58 14.19 -22.02
C CYS A 12 6.40 12.99 -22.95
N ILE A 13 5.44 13.02 -23.89
CA ILE A 13 5.20 11.92 -24.83
C ILE A 13 6.39 11.74 -25.78
N GLU A 14 6.97 12.82 -26.28
CA GLU A 14 8.20 12.79 -27.08
C GLU A 14 9.32 12.12 -26.30
N ALA A 15 9.54 12.53 -25.04
CA ALA A 15 10.56 11.97 -24.17
C ALA A 15 10.37 10.47 -23.90
N LEU A 16 9.13 10.04 -23.68
CA LEU A 16 8.78 8.63 -23.44
C LEU A 16 8.93 7.76 -24.69
N ASN A 17 8.98 8.35 -25.89
CA ASN A 17 9.28 7.64 -27.13
C ASN A 17 10.79 7.52 -27.42
N ILE A 18 11.66 8.18 -26.65
CA ILE A 18 13.12 8.09 -26.82
C ILE A 18 13.69 6.99 -25.91
N LYS A 19 14.31 5.97 -26.53
CA LYS A 19 14.89 4.82 -25.81
C LYS A 19 16.22 5.11 -25.09
N ASP A 20 16.97 6.12 -25.55
CA ASP A 20 18.29 6.47 -24.99
C ASP A 20 18.16 7.65 -24.02
N ASP A 21 18.45 7.42 -22.75
CA ASP A 21 18.39 8.44 -21.68
C ASP A 21 19.23 9.69 -22.02
N LYS A 22 20.39 9.53 -22.67
CA LYS A 22 21.26 10.67 -23.04
C LYS A 22 20.70 11.49 -24.20
N LYS A 23 19.89 10.88 -25.06
CA LYS A 23 19.18 11.59 -26.12
C LYS A 23 17.94 12.27 -25.57
N ARG A 24 17.21 11.60 -24.68
CA ARG A 24 16.02 12.15 -24.03
C ARG A 24 16.32 13.46 -23.31
N ASP A 25 17.41 13.49 -22.56
CA ASP A 25 17.88 14.69 -21.84
C ASP A 25 18.24 15.86 -22.77
N LYS A 26 18.75 15.57 -23.98
CA LYS A 26 19.18 16.59 -24.95
C LYS A 26 18.05 17.08 -25.86
N GLU A 27 17.12 16.20 -26.21
CA GLU A 27 16.09 16.44 -27.23
C GLU A 27 14.77 16.91 -26.62
N CYS A 28 14.51 16.63 -25.34
CA CYS A 28 13.27 16.99 -24.67
C CYS A 28 13.45 18.14 -23.70
N ASN A 29 12.47 19.07 -23.69
CA ASN A 29 12.56 20.29 -22.90
C ASN A 29 12.11 20.06 -21.45
N SER A 30 12.95 19.37 -20.67
CA SER A 30 12.68 19.04 -19.25
C SER A 30 12.41 20.27 -18.40
N LEU A 31 13.18 21.35 -18.64
CA LEU A 31 13.00 22.64 -17.97
C LEU A 31 11.62 23.24 -18.23
N PHE A 32 11.11 23.16 -19.46
CA PHE A 32 9.76 23.64 -19.78
C PHE A 32 8.70 22.83 -19.03
N VAL A 33 8.80 21.50 -19.02
CA VAL A 33 7.83 20.63 -18.32
C VAL A 33 7.82 20.91 -16.82
N VAL A 34 9.00 20.99 -16.20
CA VAL A 34 9.13 21.29 -14.77
C VAL A 34 8.61 22.70 -14.46
N SER A 35 8.88 23.68 -15.32
CA SER A 35 8.33 25.04 -15.16
C SER A 35 6.80 25.05 -15.25
N ALA A 36 6.22 24.30 -16.19
CA ALA A 36 4.77 24.20 -16.33
C ALA A 36 4.14 23.53 -15.09
N LEU A 37 4.76 22.45 -14.58
CA LEU A 37 4.35 21.79 -13.35
C LEU A 37 4.42 22.71 -12.14
N ASN A 38 5.56 23.38 -11.91
CA ASN A 38 5.72 24.28 -10.75
C ASN A 38 4.71 25.43 -10.79
N LYS A 39 4.52 26.06 -11.96
CA LYS A 39 3.52 27.12 -12.13
C LYS A 39 2.10 26.63 -11.85
N ALA A 40 1.78 25.40 -12.21
CA ALA A 40 0.49 24.78 -11.93
C ALA A 40 0.29 24.46 -10.46
N LEU A 41 1.35 23.99 -9.79
CA LEU A 41 1.34 23.65 -8.36
C LEU A 41 1.25 24.89 -7.47
N GLU A 42 1.70 26.05 -7.94
CA GLU A 42 1.53 27.35 -7.25
C GLU A 42 0.11 27.91 -7.34
N ALA A 43 -0.71 27.43 -8.29
CA ALA A 43 -2.10 27.83 -8.42
C ALA A 43 -3.01 27.01 -7.49
N PRO A 44 -4.21 27.51 -7.12
CA PRO A 44 -5.19 26.70 -6.41
C PRO A 44 -5.47 25.42 -7.19
N TYR A 45 -5.40 24.27 -6.51
CA TYR A 45 -5.57 22.97 -7.13
C TYR A 45 -6.96 22.86 -7.81
N ARG A 46 -6.95 22.50 -9.10
CA ARG A 46 -8.15 22.29 -9.92
C ARG A 46 -8.20 20.90 -10.57
N GLY A 47 -7.31 20.01 -10.14
CA GLY A 47 -7.29 18.64 -10.64
C GLY A 47 -8.40 17.78 -10.05
N ARG A 48 -8.43 16.49 -10.42
CA ARG A 48 -9.54 15.60 -10.08
C ARG A 48 -9.55 15.13 -8.63
N GLY A 49 -8.43 15.28 -7.92
CA GLY A 49 -8.29 14.89 -6.51
C GLY A 49 -8.28 13.38 -6.28
N LEU A 50 -8.07 12.59 -7.33
CA LEU A 50 -8.16 11.11 -7.26
C LEU A 50 -6.83 10.46 -6.85
N GLY A 51 -5.76 11.25 -6.72
CA GLY A 51 -4.39 10.79 -6.53
C GLY A 51 -3.69 10.43 -7.85
N ILE A 52 -2.38 10.24 -7.83
CA ILE A 52 -1.56 10.02 -9.04
C ILE A 52 -0.96 8.62 -9.01
N GLY A 53 -0.94 7.94 -10.17
CA GLY A 53 -0.51 6.55 -10.31
C GLY A 53 -1.67 5.54 -10.26
N SER A 54 -1.37 4.28 -9.92
CA SER A 54 -2.35 3.19 -9.88
C SER A 54 -2.51 2.61 -8.47
N ILE A 55 -3.68 2.02 -8.20
CA ILE A 55 -3.87 1.13 -7.04
C ILE A 55 -3.01 -0.12 -7.29
N GLY A 56 -2.31 -0.62 -6.26
CA GLY A 56 -1.19 -1.55 -6.43
C GLY A 56 -0.51 -1.95 -5.12
N TYR A 57 0.58 -2.71 -5.24
CA TYR A 57 1.41 -3.18 -4.12
C TYR A 57 1.87 -2.02 -3.23
N ASN A 58 1.46 -2.01 -1.94
CA ASN A 58 1.61 -0.86 -1.02
C ASN A 58 1.24 0.53 -1.62
N ALA A 59 0.47 0.56 -2.72
CA ALA A 59 0.29 1.77 -3.50
C ALA A 59 -0.83 2.60 -2.91
N HIS A 60 -0.46 3.50 -2.02
CA HIS A 60 -1.18 4.75 -1.89
C HIS A 60 -0.93 5.55 -3.16
N ARG A 61 -2.00 5.93 -3.86
CA ARG A 61 -1.90 6.91 -4.94
C ARG A 61 -1.30 8.18 -4.35
N ASP A 62 -0.28 8.73 -4.98
CA ASP A 62 0.38 9.92 -4.44
C ASP A 62 -0.62 11.08 -4.45
N THR A 63 -0.71 11.79 -3.32
CA THR A 63 -1.42 13.07 -3.28
C THR A 63 -0.66 14.12 -4.09
N ILE A 64 -1.34 15.19 -4.48
CA ILE A 64 -0.69 16.30 -5.18
C ILE A 64 0.42 16.91 -4.31
N ASP A 65 0.22 17.01 -3.00
CA ASP A 65 1.22 17.51 -2.03
C ASP A 65 2.50 16.66 -2.02
N ASN A 66 2.37 15.33 -2.12
CA ASN A 66 3.52 14.44 -2.22
C ASN A 66 4.27 14.66 -3.54
N LYS A 67 3.53 14.83 -4.65
CA LYS A 67 4.13 15.09 -5.97
C LYS A 67 4.78 16.45 -6.06
N GLU A 68 4.22 17.48 -5.43
CA GLU A 68 4.81 18.82 -5.38
C GLU A 68 6.25 18.78 -4.85
N ARG A 69 6.47 18.05 -3.74
CA ARG A 69 7.81 17.87 -3.15
C ARG A 69 8.77 17.15 -4.09
N SER A 70 8.26 16.30 -4.99
CA SER A 70 9.08 15.49 -5.89
C SER A 70 9.61 16.23 -7.12
N PHE A 71 8.97 17.33 -7.52
CA PHE A 71 9.34 18.12 -8.71
C PHE A 71 10.07 19.44 -8.39
N ARG A 72 10.01 19.92 -7.14
CA ARG A 72 10.77 21.11 -6.71
C ARG A 72 12.27 20.88 -6.92
N ASN A 73 12.88 21.68 -7.80
CA ASN A 73 14.32 21.69 -8.13
C ASN A 73 14.85 20.39 -8.77
N LYS A 74 14.01 19.62 -9.45
CA LYS A 74 14.42 18.37 -10.11
C LYS A 74 14.35 18.47 -11.63
N GLU A 75 15.42 18.09 -12.31
CA GLU A 75 15.41 17.84 -13.76
C GLU A 75 14.85 16.44 -14.06
N LEU A 76 14.12 16.31 -15.17
CA LEU A 76 13.54 15.03 -15.60
C LEU A 76 14.55 14.29 -16.46
N TYR A 77 15.06 13.16 -15.97
CA TYR A 77 16.11 12.41 -16.66
C TYR A 77 15.64 11.01 -17.06
N HIS A 78 15.13 10.23 -16.10
CA HIS A 78 14.74 8.85 -16.33
C HIS A 78 13.30 8.74 -16.85
N VAL A 79 12.99 7.66 -17.60
CA VAL A 79 11.62 7.37 -18.11
C VAL A 79 10.55 7.50 -17.02
N LEU A 80 10.84 7.05 -15.80
CA LEU A 80 9.89 7.15 -14.69
C LEU A 80 9.65 8.59 -14.23
N ASP A 81 10.63 9.48 -14.36
CA ASP A 81 10.46 10.91 -14.05
C ASP A 81 9.47 11.54 -15.04
N TRP A 82 9.64 11.24 -16.33
CA TRP A 82 8.76 11.71 -17.41
C TRP A 82 7.35 11.14 -17.31
N LEU A 83 7.21 9.84 -16.99
CA LEU A 83 5.90 9.22 -16.75
C LEU A 83 5.20 9.87 -15.54
N ASN A 84 5.92 10.07 -14.43
CA ASN A 84 5.35 10.73 -13.26
C ASN A 84 4.92 12.18 -13.56
N ALA A 85 5.73 12.93 -14.32
CA ALA A 85 5.39 14.26 -14.78
C ALA A 85 4.13 14.24 -15.65
N LEU A 86 4.04 13.32 -16.62
CA LEU A 86 2.88 13.15 -17.50
C LEU A 86 1.59 12.88 -16.71
N LEU A 87 1.61 11.91 -15.79
CA LEU A 87 0.43 11.59 -14.98
C LEU A 87 0.01 12.76 -14.07
N THR A 88 0.98 13.53 -13.57
CA THR A 88 0.70 14.72 -12.74
C THR A 88 0.08 15.84 -13.58
N LEU A 89 0.59 16.06 -14.79
CA LEU A 89 0.00 17.01 -15.75
C LEU A 89 -1.43 16.61 -16.12
N PHE A 90 -1.69 15.31 -16.32
CA PHE A 90 -3.05 14.84 -16.62
C PHE A 90 -4.04 15.19 -15.52
N ASP A 91 -3.65 14.97 -14.26
CA ASP A 91 -4.48 15.29 -13.12
C ASP A 91 -4.67 16.81 -12.95
N LEU A 92 -3.60 17.59 -13.00
CA LEU A 92 -3.63 19.05 -12.83
C LEU A 92 -4.44 19.78 -13.91
N ALA A 93 -4.39 19.28 -15.15
CA ALA A 93 -5.18 19.80 -16.27
C ALA A 93 -6.62 19.26 -16.31
N ASN A 94 -6.98 18.35 -15.39
CA ASN A 94 -8.30 17.75 -15.31
C ASN A 94 -8.72 17.06 -16.63
N TYR A 95 -7.79 16.34 -17.26
CA TYR A 95 -8.12 15.58 -18.48
C TYR A 95 -9.04 14.39 -18.15
N GLU A 96 -10.00 14.14 -19.05
CA GLU A 96 -10.86 12.98 -18.94
C GLU A 96 -10.15 11.70 -19.38
N ASP A 97 -10.63 10.57 -18.87
CA ASP A 97 -9.97 9.27 -19.03
C ASP A 97 -9.80 8.86 -20.52
N GLU A 98 -10.75 9.24 -21.39
CA GLU A 98 -10.66 9.04 -22.84
C GLU A 98 -9.59 9.91 -23.50
N GLU A 99 -9.40 11.14 -23.03
CA GLU A 99 -8.37 12.06 -23.52
C GLU A 99 -6.99 11.56 -23.12
N ILE A 100 -6.85 11.10 -21.87
CA ILE A 100 -5.63 10.46 -21.38
C ILE A 100 -5.29 9.25 -22.25
N LEU A 101 -6.27 8.41 -22.61
CA LEU A 101 -6.03 7.28 -23.52
C LEU A 101 -5.58 7.72 -24.91
N LYS A 102 -6.15 8.79 -25.47
CA LYS A 102 -5.71 9.36 -26.75
C LYS A 102 -4.25 9.80 -26.69
N PHE A 103 -3.84 10.51 -25.63
CA PHE A 103 -2.44 10.88 -25.42
C PHE A 103 -1.54 9.65 -25.23
N ALA A 104 -1.98 8.65 -24.47
CA ALA A 104 -1.23 7.42 -24.25
C ALA A 104 -0.96 6.68 -25.56
N ASN A 105 -1.91 6.67 -26.50
CA ASN A 105 -1.73 6.04 -27.81
C ASN A 105 -0.62 6.66 -28.66
N CYS A 106 -0.18 7.88 -28.36
CA CYS A 106 0.99 8.50 -28.97
C CYS A 106 2.33 7.95 -28.41
N ILE A 107 2.31 7.15 -27.35
CA ILE A 107 3.47 6.41 -26.84
C ILE A 107 3.56 5.10 -27.63
N VAL A 108 4.40 5.10 -28.66
CA VAL A 108 4.50 4.02 -29.66
C VAL A 108 5.70 3.10 -29.44
N ASN A 109 6.73 3.58 -28.75
CA ASN A 109 7.99 2.84 -28.59
C ASN A 109 8.11 2.08 -27.26
N ASP A 110 7.16 2.27 -26.33
CA ASP A 110 7.20 1.67 -25.00
C ASP A 110 5.80 1.24 -24.54
N ASN A 111 5.49 -0.05 -24.74
CA ASN A 111 4.23 -0.66 -24.30
C ASN A 111 4.13 -0.77 -22.78
N ILE A 112 5.26 -0.80 -22.05
CA ILE A 112 5.26 -0.87 -20.58
C ILE A 112 4.78 0.47 -20.03
N VAL A 113 5.35 1.57 -20.52
CA VAL A 113 4.92 2.93 -20.17
C VAL A 113 3.45 3.16 -20.53
N PHE A 114 3.04 2.76 -21.74
CA PHE A 114 1.62 2.82 -22.14
C PHE A 114 0.73 2.09 -21.13
N ASN A 115 1.08 0.86 -20.76
CA ASN A 115 0.31 0.07 -19.81
C ASN A 115 0.28 0.72 -18.41
N HIS A 116 1.32 1.44 -17.98
CA HIS A 116 1.27 2.21 -16.73
C HIS A 116 0.27 3.38 -16.79
N VAL A 117 0.18 4.08 -17.92
CA VAL A 117 -0.86 5.11 -18.12
C VAL A 117 -2.25 4.47 -18.10
N LEU A 118 -2.42 3.30 -18.72
CA LEU A 118 -3.69 2.57 -18.68
C LEU A 118 -4.08 2.12 -17.26
N LYS A 119 -3.12 1.64 -16.46
CA LYS A 119 -3.35 1.32 -15.03
C LYS A 119 -3.82 2.56 -14.24
N HIS A 120 -3.29 3.74 -14.55
CA HIS A 120 -3.75 5.00 -13.96
C HIS A 120 -5.21 5.30 -14.35
N ILE A 121 -5.56 5.19 -15.63
CA ILE A 121 -6.95 5.36 -16.12
C ILE A 121 -7.91 4.42 -15.38
N ILE A 122 -7.60 3.12 -15.35
CA ILE A 122 -8.42 2.11 -14.65
C ILE A 122 -8.57 2.49 -13.17
N SER A 123 -7.48 2.93 -12.52
CA SER A 123 -7.54 3.37 -11.12
C SER A 123 -8.41 4.61 -10.92
N ASN A 124 -8.47 5.54 -11.88
CA ASN A 124 -9.39 6.68 -11.84
C ASN A 124 -10.84 6.23 -11.81
N CYS A 125 -11.22 5.35 -12.74
CA CYS A 125 -12.56 4.79 -12.80
C CYS A 125 -12.94 4.13 -11.46
N ILE A 126 -12.03 3.34 -10.91
CA ILE A 126 -12.24 2.64 -9.64
C ILE A 126 -12.39 3.58 -8.44
N VAL A 127 -11.58 4.63 -8.33
CA VAL A 127 -11.74 5.63 -7.25
C VAL A 127 -13.05 6.41 -7.39
N LYS A 128 -13.55 6.62 -8.61
CA LYS A 128 -14.89 7.18 -8.87
C LYS A 128 -16.03 6.18 -8.59
N GLY A 129 -15.73 4.91 -8.30
CA GLY A 129 -16.71 3.84 -8.11
C GLY A 129 -17.23 3.21 -9.41
N ASP A 130 -16.65 3.58 -10.56
CA ASP A 130 -17.08 3.13 -11.89
C ASP A 130 -16.27 1.90 -12.35
N VAL A 131 -16.62 0.74 -11.79
CA VAL A 131 -15.94 -0.53 -12.08
C VAL A 131 -16.24 -1.02 -13.50
N GLU A 132 -17.44 -0.74 -14.02
CA GLU A 132 -17.84 -1.15 -15.37
C GLU A 132 -16.99 -0.44 -16.43
N GLN A 133 -16.77 0.87 -16.29
CA GLN A 133 -15.88 1.61 -17.17
C GLN A 133 -14.43 1.12 -17.04
N ALA A 134 -13.99 0.80 -15.82
CA ALA A 134 -12.66 0.25 -15.58
C ALA A 134 -12.44 -1.08 -16.34
N GLU A 135 -13.44 -1.96 -16.38
CA GLU A 135 -13.38 -3.22 -17.13
C GLU A 135 -13.23 -2.99 -18.64
N GLN A 136 -13.95 -2.01 -19.21
CA GLN A 136 -13.86 -1.70 -20.63
C GLN A 136 -12.43 -1.30 -21.02
N TYR A 137 -11.75 -0.53 -20.18
CA TYR A 137 -10.38 -0.10 -20.42
C TYR A 137 -9.36 -1.25 -20.42
N ILE A 138 -9.62 -2.39 -19.74
CA ILE A 138 -8.71 -3.54 -19.70
C ILE A 138 -8.37 -4.06 -21.10
N SER A 139 -9.32 -4.03 -22.03
CA SER A 139 -9.10 -4.47 -23.41
C SER A 139 -8.01 -3.69 -24.16
N ASN A 140 -7.63 -2.51 -23.67
CA ASN A 140 -6.60 -1.67 -24.28
C ASN A 140 -5.17 -2.04 -23.87
N PHE A 141 -4.96 -2.95 -22.90
CA PHE A 141 -3.61 -3.33 -22.49
C PHE A 141 -2.82 -3.87 -23.68
N LYS A 142 -1.61 -3.34 -23.87
CA LYS A 142 -0.68 -3.81 -24.90
C LYS A 142 0.15 -4.97 -24.36
N THR A 143 0.52 -5.88 -25.25
CA THR A 143 1.49 -6.92 -24.95
C THR A 143 2.86 -6.32 -24.70
N THR A 144 3.57 -6.78 -23.68
CA THR A 144 4.93 -6.34 -23.34
C THR A 144 5.94 -7.46 -23.56
N VAL A 145 7.21 -7.09 -23.78
CA VAL A 145 8.31 -8.04 -23.91
C VAL A 145 9.46 -7.55 -23.03
N VAL A 146 9.62 -8.17 -21.86
CA VAL A 146 10.78 -7.95 -20.99
C VAL A 146 11.74 -9.13 -21.11
N PHE A 147 11.24 -10.34 -20.85
CA PHE A 147 11.98 -11.60 -21.04
C PHE A 147 11.26 -12.55 -22.01
N LYS A 148 9.94 -12.47 -22.05
CA LYS A 148 9.03 -13.18 -22.95
C LYS A 148 7.83 -12.28 -23.22
N GLU A 149 7.04 -12.67 -24.21
CA GLU A 149 5.78 -12.00 -24.53
C GLU A 149 4.74 -12.26 -23.44
N GLU A 150 4.13 -11.19 -22.91
CA GLU A 150 3.13 -11.26 -21.85
C GLU A 150 1.92 -10.36 -22.17
N ASP A 151 0.71 -10.95 -22.15
CA ASP A 151 -0.52 -10.18 -22.06
C ASP A 151 -0.63 -9.56 -20.66
N ASN A 152 -1.19 -8.36 -20.56
CA ASN A 152 -1.24 -7.59 -19.30
C ASN A 152 -2.68 -7.43 -18.79
N PHE A 153 -3.65 -8.19 -19.29
CA PHE A 153 -5.06 -8.04 -18.91
C PHE A 153 -5.30 -8.33 -17.43
N ASP A 154 -4.58 -9.31 -16.87
CA ASP A 154 -4.66 -9.65 -15.44
C ASP A 154 -4.29 -8.48 -14.53
N GLN A 155 -3.46 -7.54 -15.00
CA GLN A 155 -3.07 -6.36 -14.23
C GLN A 155 -4.25 -5.41 -14.02
N GLY A 156 -5.13 -5.27 -15.01
CA GLY A 156 -6.37 -4.50 -14.86
C GLY A 156 -7.32 -5.14 -13.84
N TYR A 157 -7.51 -6.45 -13.93
CA TYR A 157 -8.32 -7.19 -12.95
C TYR A 157 -7.72 -7.21 -11.55
N LEU A 158 -6.40 -7.14 -11.43
CA LEU A 158 -5.71 -7.04 -10.14
C LEU A 158 -5.99 -5.70 -9.44
N ILE A 159 -6.05 -4.59 -10.19
CA ILE A 159 -6.45 -3.28 -9.66
C ILE A 159 -7.87 -3.34 -9.09
N ILE A 160 -8.81 -3.93 -9.85
CA ILE A 160 -10.21 -4.11 -9.42
C ILE A 160 -10.29 -5.01 -8.17
N LEU A 161 -9.54 -6.12 -8.17
CA LEU A 161 -9.46 -7.04 -7.04
C LEU A 161 -8.98 -6.33 -5.77
N GLN A 162 -7.91 -5.52 -5.87
CA GLN A 162 -7.35 -4.78 -4.74
C GLN A 162 -8.33 -3.74 -4.20
N TYR A 163 -9.08 -3.07 -5.07
CA TYR A 163 -10.14 -2.16 -4.64
C TYR A 163 -11.20 -2.85 -3.77
N TYR A 164 -11.71 -4.00 -4.21
CA TYR A 164 -12.67 -4.75 -3.39
C TYR A 164 -12.07 -5.31 -2.10
N ALA A 165 -10.77 -5.63 -2.09
CA ALA A 165 -10.06 -5.96 -0.85
C ALA A 165 -9.99 -4.77 0.13
N MET A 166 -9.76 -3.56 -0.37
CA MET A 166 -9.76 -2.34 0.45
C MET A 166 -11.14 -2.04 1.05
N LEU A 167 -12.22 -2.34 0.31
CA LEU A 167 -13.59 -2.19 0.80
C LEU A 167 -14.04 -3.30 1.77
N GLY A 168 -13.28 -4.39 1.87
CA GLY A 168 -13.73 -5.60 2.57
C GLY A 168 -14.97 -6.21 1.90
N ASP A 169 -15.04 -6.23 0.57
CA ASP A 169 -16.13 -6.84 -0.20
C ASP A 169 -15.66 -8.19 -0.76
N GLU A 170 -15.95 -9.26 -0.03
CA GLU A 170 -15.55 -10.62 -0.35
C GLU A 170 -16.25 -11.15 -1.60
N VAL A 171 -17.51 -10.76 -1.82
CA VAL A 171 -18.32 -11.24 -2.94
C VAL A 171 -17.70 -10.77 -4.26
N ASN A 172 -17.47 -9.47 -4.39
CA ASN A 172 -16.86 -8.92 -5.58
C ASN A 172 -15.36 -9.23 -5.65
N PHE A 173 -14.64 -9.32 -4.53
CA PHE A 173 -13.26 -9.79 -4.54
C PHE A 173 -13.15 -11.17 -5.22
N PHE A 174 -13.97 -12.14 -4.82
CA PHE A 174 -13.90 -13.47 -5.43
C PHE A 174 -14.46 -13.54 -6.87
N LYS A 175 -15.28 -12.58 -7.30
CA LYS A 175 -15.71 -12.41 -8.70
C LYS A 175 -14.52 -12.17 -9.64
N TYR A 176 -13.53 -11.38 -9.23
CA TYR A 176 -12.35 -11.03 -10.04
C TYR A 176 -11.12 -11.91 -9.77
N PHE A 177 -11.20 -12.78 -8.77
CA PHE A 177 -10.06 -13.56 -8.29
C PHE A 177 -9.41 -14.43 -9.37
N LYS A 178 -10.16 -15.03 -10.29
CA LYS A 178 -9.56 -15.87 -11.34
C LYS A 178 -8.93 -15.05 -12.45
N GLN A 179 -9.54 -13.94 -12.81
CA GLN A 179 -9.13 -13.06 -13.90
C GLN A 179 -7.83 -12.31 -13.59
N SER A 180 -7.53 -12.07 -12.30
CA SER A 180 -6.24 -11.54 -11.84
C SER A 180 -5.08 -12.56 -11.89
N LYS A 181 -5.31 -13.77 -12.45
CA LYS A 181 -4.33 -14.86 -12.60
C LYS A 181 -3.46 -15.08 -11.33
N PRO A 182 -4.02 -15.57 -10.21
CA PRO A 182 -3.30 -15.74 -8.94
C PRO A 182 -2.03 -16.58 -8.99
N ALA A 183 -1.90 -17.48 -9.98
CA ALA A 183 -0.70 -18.29 -10.17
C ALA A 183 0.48 -17.48 -10.73
N ILE A 184 0.20 -16.38 -11.43
CA ILE A 184 1.16 -15.43 -11.99
C ILE A 184 1.41 -14.32 -10.97
N ASN A 185 0.35 -13.62 -10.56
CA ASN A 185 0.40 -12.49 -9.62
C ASN A 185 0.35 -12.94 -8.15
N ARG A 186 1.17 -13.94 -7.79
CA ARG A 186 1.08 -14.62 -6.49
C ARG A 186 1.23 -13.67 -5.32
N TYR A 187 2.11 -12.69 -5.46
CA TYR A 187 2.50 -11.79 -4.40
C TYR A 187 1.42 -10.75 -4.14
N GLU A 188 1.00 -10.05 -5.20
CA GLU A 188 -0.02 -9.02 -5.18
C GLU A 188 -1.37 -9.59 -4.78
N VAL A 189 -1.71 -10.80 -5.25
CA VAL A 189 -2.94 -11.48 -4.83
C VAL A 189 -2.86 -11.94 -3.37
N ASN A 190 -1.68 -12.31 -2.85
CA ASN A 190 -1.55 -12.62 -1.43
C ASN A 190 -1.77 -11.38 -0.56
N GLU A 191 -1.17 -10.26 -0.91
CA GLU A 191 -1.39 -8.97 -0.24
C GLU A 191 -2.87 -8.54 -0.32
N ALA A 192 -3.52 -8.66 -1.49
CA ALA A 192 -4.94 -8.34 -1.62
C ALA A 192 -5.82 -9.21 -0.70
N LYS A 193 -5.44 -10.48 -0.45
CA LYS A 193 -6.15 -11.32 0.55
C LYS A 193 -5.94 -10.83 1.98
N GLU A 194 -4.73 -10.35 2.31
CA GLU A 194 -4.44 -9.75 3.62
C GLU A 194 -5.33 -8.53 3.86
N PHE A 195 -5.37 -7.61 2.89
CA PHE A 195 -6.26 -6.44 2.95
C PHE A 195 -7.73 -6.84 3.01
N LEU A 196 -8.18 -7.80 2.20
CA LEU A 196 -9.57 -8.26 2.25
C LEU A 196 -9.94 -8.74 3.64
N VAL A 197 -9.15 -9.63 4.24
CA VAL A 197 -9.43 -10.18 5.57
C VAL A 197 -9.41 -9.08 6.62
N THR A 198 -8.40 -8.21 6.61
CA THR A 198 -8.31 -7.08 7.54
C THR A 198 -9.53 -6.17 7.45
N ASN A 199 -9.86 -5.65 6.25
CA ASN A 199 -10.98 -4.71 6.09
C ASN A 199 -12.34 -5.37 6.33
N TYR A 200 -12.50 -6.64 5.92
CA TYR A 200 -13.72 -7.39 6.22
C TYR A 200 -13.91 -7.59 7.73
N CYS A 201 -12.84 -7.88 8.47
CA CYS A 201 -12.86 -7.94 9.93
C CYS A 201 -13.25 -6.60 10.56
N LEU A 202 -12.67 -5.49 10.09
CA LEU A 202 -12.98 -4.15 10.61
C LEU A 202 -14.47 -3.84 10.47
N LYS A 203 -15.09 -4.25 9.35
CA LYS A 203 -16.49 -3.97 9.02
C LYS A 203 -17.49 -4.91 9.70
N ASN A 204 -17.17 -6.20 9.77
CA ASN A 204 -18.13 -7.25 10.15
C ASN A 204 -17.79 -7.96 11.46
N GLY A 205 -16.65 -7.64 12.06
CA GLY A 205 -16.16 -8.30 13.26
C GLY A 205 -15.18 -9.46 12.99
N VAL A 206 -14.44 -9.82 14.04
CA VAL A 206 -13.37 -10.81 13.97
C VAL A 206 -13.87 -12.23 13.69
N GLU A 207 -15.00 -12.65 14.27
CA GLU A 207 -15.59 -13.98 14.03
C GLU A 207 -16.00 -14.18 12.57
N ALA A 208 -16.58 -13.15 11.97
CA ALA A 208 -16.94 -13.13 10.55
C ALA A 208 -15.68 -13.27 9.68
N GLY A 209 -14.60 -12.57 10.02
CA GLY A 209 -13.33 -12.69 9.30
C GLY A 209 -12.60 -14.03 9.49
N LEU A 210 -12.68 -14.63 10.68
CA LEU A 210 -12.19 -16.01 10.89
C LEU A 210 -13.02 -17.01 10.07
N THR A 211 -14.32 -16.77 9.92
CA THR A 211 -15.18 -17.57 9.03
C THR A 211 -14.77 -17.39 7.57
N LEU A 212 -14.52 -16.15 7.13
CA LEU A 212 -14.00 -15.85 5.80
C LEU A 212 -12.68 -16.59 5.53
N CYS A 213 -11.79 -16.70 6.52
CA CYS A 213 -10.53 -17.44 6.38
C CYS A 213 -10.69 -18.94 6.06
N LYS A 214 -11.89 -19.52 6.23
CA LYS A 214 -12.20 -20.91 5.82
C LYS A 214 -12.48 -21.05 4.32
N HIS A 215 -12.60 -19.94 3.59
CA HIS A 215 -12.81 -19.98 2.14
C HIS A 215 -11.62 -20.65 1.43
N LYS A 216 -11.89 -21.46 0.40
CA LYS A 216 -10.87 -22.28 -0.30
C LYS A 216 -9.70 -21.50 -0.91
N ASN A 217 -9.91 -20.23 -1.25
CA ASN A 217 -8.88 -19.35 -1.80
C ASN A 217 -8.14 -18.56 -0.69
N LEU A 218 -8.60 -18.67 0.55
CA LEU A 218 -7.96 -18.17 1.76
C LEU A 218 -7.44 -19.37 2.57
N GLY A 219 -7.19 -19.17 3.86
CA GLY A 219 -6.75 -20.23 4.76
C GLY A 219 -6.32 -19.68 6.12
N VAL A 220 -6.01 -20.59 7.02
CA VAL A 220 -5.62 -20.31 8.42
C VAL A 220 -4.44 -19.37 8.58
N LYS A 221 -3.59 -19.24 7.54
CA LYS A 221 -2.47 -18.29 7.53
C LYS A 221 -2.93 -16.83 7.67
N PHE A 222 -4.16 -16.51 7.24
CA PHE A 222 -4.73 -15.17 7.34
C PHE A 222 -5.44 -14.89 8.68
N HIS A 223 -5.51 -15.86 9.61
CA HIS A 223 -6.03 -15.61 10.96
C HIS A 223 -5.24 -14.49 11.66
N HIS A 224 -3.93 -14.38 11.38
CA HIS A 224 -3.14 -13.29 11.93
C HIS A 224 -3.63 -11.92 11.44
N ASN A 225 -3.94 -11.76 10.15
CA ASN A 225 -4.47 -10.51 9.59
C ASN A 225 -5.82 -10.13 10.21
N ALA A 226 -6.69 -11.12 10.45
CA ALA A 226 -7.96 -10.92 11.13
C ALA A 226 -7.79 -10.39 12.57
N LEU A 227 -6.87 -10.98 13.33
CA LEU A 227 -6.57 -10.58 14.70
C LEU A 227 -5.88 -9.21 14.77
N MET A 228 -4.96 -8.94 13.84
CA MET A 228 -4.26 -7.65 13.77
C MET A 228 -5.20 -6.49 13.45
N ALA A 229 -6.27 -6.71 12.67
CA ALA A 229 -7.29 -5.69 12.43
C ALA A 229 -7.92 -5.14 13.73
N PHE A 230 -8.04 -5.98 14.75
CA PHE A 230 -8.55 -5.60 16.07
C PHE A 230 -7.43 -5.05 16.96
N ALA A 231 -6.22 -5.59 16.84
CA ALA A 231 -5.06 -5.10 17.57
C ALA A 231 -4.75 -3.65 17.22
N GLU A 232 -4.83 -3.28 15.94
CA GLU A 232 -4.65 -1.91 15.44
C GLU A 232 -5.70 -0.93 15.97
N GLN A 233 -6.86 -1.40 16.45
CA GLN A 233 -7.88 -0.59 17.13
C GLN A 233 -7.70 -0.54 18.65
N GLY A 234 -6.67 -1.17 19.21
CA GLY A 234 -6.46 -1.24 20.65
C GLY A 234 -7.47 -2.13 21.38
N LYS A 235 -8.14 -3.07 20.70
CA LYS A 235 -9.17 -3.96 21.27
C LYS A 235 -8.56 -5.11 22.09
N TYR A 236 -7.72 -4.76 23.06
CA TYR A 236 -6.92 -5.69 23.86
C TYR A 236 -7.79 -6.71 24.63
N GLN A 237 -8.86 -6.25 25.28
CA GLN A 237 -9.72 -7.13 26.08
C GLN A 237 -10.51 -8.12 25.23
N GLU A 238 -11.07 -7.66 24.10
CA GLU A 238 -11.76 -8.53 23.15
C GLU A 238 -10.81 -9.62 22.63
N LEU A 239 -9.56 -9.27 22.32
CA LEU A 239 -8.55 -10.24 21.89
C LEU A 239 -8.17 -11.25 22.98
N LYS A 240 -8.05 -10.83 24.26
CA LYS A 240 -7.83 -11.76 25.38
C LYS A 240 -8.96 -12.79 25.50
N GLN A 241 -10.20 -12.32 25.41
CA GLN A 241 -11.38 -13.19 25.44
C GLN A 241 -11.35 -14.16 24.26
N MET A 242 -11.08 -13.67 23.05
CA MET A 242 -10.98 -14.53 21.86
C MET A 242 -9.94 -15.63 22.00
N PHE A 243 -8.75 -15.35 22.53
CA PHE A 243 -7.73 -16.38 22.72
C PHE A 243 -8.13 -17.41 23.81
N THR A 244 -9.05 -17.05 24.70
CA THR A 244 -9.63 -17.98 25.68
C THR A 244 -10.70 -18.86 25.02
N GLU A 245 -11.58 -18.27 24.21
CA GLU A 245 -12.65 -18.97 23.50
C GLU A 245 -12.14 -19.86 22.36
N TYR A 246 -11.08 -19.43 21.67
CA TYR A 246 -10.49 -20.11 20.53
C TYR A 246 -8.98 -20.37 20.74
N PRO A 247 -8.60 -21.37 21.56
CA PRO A 247 -7.20 -21.63 21.90
C PRO A 247 -6.29 -21.92 20.69
N ASP A 248 -6.84 -22.50 19.62
CA ASP A 248 -6.11 -22.81 18.39
C ASP A 248 -5.57 -21.55 17.68
N LEU A 249 -6.12 -20.37 17.99
CA LEU A 249 -5.62 -19.11 17.45
C LEU A 249 -4.26 -18.72 18.05
N LYS A 250 -3.90 -19.23 19.23
CA LYS A 250 -2.69 -18.79 19.96
C LYS A 250 -1.39 -19.08 19.23
N GLN A 251 -1.32 -20.21 18.50
CA GLN A 251 -0.15 -20.71 17.77
C GLN A 251 1.19 -20.46 18.49
N PRO A 252 1.45 -21.17 19.62
CA PRO A 252 2.63 -20.95 20.46
C PRO A 252 3.96 -21.04 19.70
N GLU A 253 4.04 -21.87 18.66
CA GLU A 253 5.21 -22.07 17.81
C GLU A 253 5.68 -20.79 17.10
N VAL A 254 4.76 -19.87 16.81
CA VAL A 254 5.04 -18.55 16.22
C VAL A 254 4.70 -17.40 17.16
N GLN A 255 4.36 -17.70 18.42
CA GLN A 255 4.04 -16.72 19.46
C GLN A 255 2.94 -15.72 19.04
N ARG A 256 1.93 -16.19 18.29
CA ARG A 256 0.91 -15.30 17.70
C ARG A 256 0.15 -14.52 18.76
N GLU A 257 -0.31 -15.19 19.81
CA GLU A 257 -1.02 -14.54 20.91
C GLU A 257 -0.21 -13.39 21.51
N LEU A 258 1.06 -13.62 21.87
CA LEU A 258 1.90 -12.59 22.46
C LEU A 258 2.14 -11.42 21.49
N HIS A 259 2.31 -11.72 20.20
CA HIS A 259 2.46 -10.68 19.18
C HIS A 259 1.23 -9.78 19.11
N VAL A 260 0.05 -10.38 18.96
CA VAL A 260 -1.22 -9.68 18.83
C VAL A 260 -1.53 -8.88 20.11
N LEU A 261 -1.36 -9.47 21.29
CA LEU A 261 -1.66 -8.82 22.57
C LEU A 261 -0.70 -7.67 22.89
N THR A 262 0.61 -7.82 22.68
CA THR A 262 1.56 -6.72 22.92
C THR A 262 1.30 -5.53 21.98
N HIS A 263 0.94 -5.81 20.72
CA HIS A 263 0.56 -4.77 19.77
C HIS A 263 -0.76 -4.08 20.17
N ALA A 264 -1.80 -4.85 20.51
CA ALA A 264 -3.07 -4.32 20.96
C ALA A 264 -2.93 -3.48 22.24
N TYR A 265 -2.07 -3.89 23.17
CA TYR A 265 -1.77 -3.14 24.40
C TYR A 265 -1.15 -1.77 24.08
N TRP A 266 -0.18 -1.74 23.16
CA TRP A 266 0.37 -0.47 22.67
C TRP A 266 -0.73 0.42 22.08
N LYS A 267 -1.51 -0.09 21.13
CA LYS A 267 -2.54 0.69 20.46
C LYS A 267 -3.62 1.20 21.41
N ALA A 268 -4.03 0.39 22.38
CA ALA A 268 -4.96 0.79 23.41
C ALA A 268 -4.43 1.97 24.22
N LYS A 269 -3.16 1.93 24.62
CA LYS A 269 -2.49 3.02 25.35
C LYS A 269 -2.33 4.29 24.50
N GLU A 270 -2.00 4.13 23.22
CA GLU A 270 -1.94 5.23 22.25
C GLU A 270 -3.30 5.96 22.11
N PHE A 271 -4.40 5.20 22.13
CA PHE A 271 -5.76 5.75 22.03
C PHE A 271 -6.42 6.09 23.38
N GLY A 272 -5.72 5.90 24.51
CA GLY A 272 -6.28 6.17 25.84
C GLY A 272 -7.41 5.22 26.27
N LEU A 273 -7.47 4.02 25.70
CA LEU A 273 -8.46 2.99 26.05
C LEU A 273 -8.09 2.28 27.35
N ALA A 274 -9.11 1.89 28.12
CA ALA A 274 -8.94 1.13 29.35
C ALA A 274 -8.48 -0.32 29.04
N VAL A 275 -7.38 -0.73 29.65
CA VAL A 275 -6.82 -2.09 29.50
C VAL A 275 -6.26 -2.59 30.83
N ASP A 276 -6.26 -3.90 31.02
CA ASP A 276 -5.59 -4.53 32.15
C ASP A 276 -4.10 -4.24 32.08
N ASP A 277 -3.49 -4.02 33.24
CA ASP A 277 -2.05 -3.83 33.33
C ASP A 277 -1.29 -5.17 33.33
N ASP A 278 -1.35 -5.86 32.19
CA ASP A 278 -0.68 -7.15 31.98
C ASP A 278 0.80 -7.01 31.59
N PHE A 279 1.40 -5.82 31.79
CA PHE A 279 2.76 -5.53 31.35
C PHE A 279 3.77 -6.55 31.85
N GLU A 280 3.79 -6.85 33.16
CA GLU A 280 4.79 -7.75 33.74
C GLU A 280 4.65 -9.17 33.16
N VAL A 281 3.41 -9.65 33.00
CA VAL A 281 3.12 -10.97 32.42
C VAL A 281 3.60 -11.03 30.96
N MET A 282 3.31 -10.02 30.16
CA MET A 282 3.75 -9.98 28.76
C MET A 282 5.27 -9.80 28.63
N PHE A 283 5.88 -9.00 29.49
CA PHE A 283 7.32 -8.77 29.52
C PHE A 283 8.06 -10.09 29.83
N ASP A 284 7.64 -10.79 30.88
CA ASP A 284 8.25 -12.06 31.28
C ASP A 284 8.10 -13.10 30.17
N ARG A 285 6.90 -13.24 29.58
CA ARG A 285 6.69 -14.09 28.40
C ARG A 285 7.64 -13.73 27.26
N ALA A 286 7.79 -12.44 26.95
CA ALA A 286 8.68 -11.98 25.88
C ALA A 286 10.15 -12.35 26.14
N THR A 287 10.62 -12.34 27.39
CA THR A 287 12.00 -12.75 27.72
C THR A 287 12.30 -14.22 27.42
N GLN A 288 11.27 -15.08 27.46
CA GLN A 288 11.39 -16.53 27.25
C GLN A 288 11.28 -16.95 25.78
N VAL A 289 10.95 -16.02 24.87
CA VAL A 289 10.77 -16.30 23.44
C VAL A 289 12.09 -16.68 22.78
N ASP A 290 12.09 -17.76 21.99
CA ASP A 290 13.27 -18.18 21.22
C ASP A 290 13.75 -17.07 20.28
N ARG A 291 14.98 -16.63 20.50
CA ARG A 291 15.66 -15.59 19.70
C ARG A 291 15.93 -16.03 18.25
N LYS A 292 15.70 -17.29 17.87
CA LYS A 292 15.75 -17.73 16.47
C LYS A 292 14.53 -17.26 15.68
N LEU A 293 13.37 -17.09 16.34
CA LEU A 293 12.15 -16.60 15.70
C LEU A 293 12.34 -15.17 15.18
N LYS A 294 11.80 -14.93 13.98
CA LYS A 294 11.91 -13.65 13.28
C LYS A 294 10.53 -13.13 12.88
N TRP A 295 10.44 -11.81 12.81
CA TRP A 295 9.34 -11.09 12.17
C TRP A 295 9.94 -10.11 11.17
N GLY A 296 9.76 -10.39 9.88
CA GLY A 296 10.50 -9.70 8.82
C GLY A 296 12.02 -9.79 9.04
N ALA A 297 12.69 -8.63 9.06
CA ALA A 297 14.12 -8.52 9.31
C ALA A 297 14.51 -8.55 10.80
N ALA A 298 13.55 -8.40 11.72
CA ALA A 298 13.80 -8.30 13.16
C ALA A 298 13.65 -9.64 13.89
N LYS A 299 14.26 -9.75 15.07
CA LYS A 299 13.97 -10.85 15.99
C LYS A 299 12.60 -10.61 16.62
N LEU A 300 11.78 -11.65 16.68
CA LEU A 300 10.40 -11.54 17.18
C LEU A 300 10.34 -11.01 18.63
N GLN A 301 11.28 -11.45 19.46
CA GLN A 301 11.45 -10.93 20.82
C GLN A 301 11.71 -9.40 20.87
N ASP A 302 12.52 -8.85 19.94
CA ASP A 302 12.77 -7.41 19.91
C ASP A 302 11.47 -6.65 19.53
N VAL A 303 10.64 -7.21 18.65
CA VAL A 303 9.33 -6.64 18.29
C VAL A 303 8.41 -6.55 19.50
N PHE A 304 8.36 -7.60 20.33
CA PHE A 304 7.54 -7.58 21.56
C PHE A 304 7.99 -6.49 22.52
N PHE A 305 9.30 -6.33 22.74
CA PHE A 305 9.81 -5.28 23.60
C PHE A 305 9.58 -3.87 23.03
N VAL A 306 9.59 -3.70 21.71
CA VAL A 306 9.23 -2.43 21.06
C VAL A 306 7.75 -2.10 21.29
N ASN A 307 6.83 -3.06 21.09
CA ASN A 307 5.41 -2.86 21.37
C ASN A 307 5.17 -2.51 22.84
N LEU A 308 5.76 -3.27 23.77
CA LEU A 308 5.65 -3.00 25.21
C LEU A 308 6.25 -1.65 25.61
N PHE A 309 7.35 -1.23 24.97
CA PHE A 309 7.92 0.11 25.18
C PHE A 309 6.90 1.21 24.87
N TYR A 310 6.27 1.14 23.69
CA TYR A 310 5.30 2.15 23.29
C TYR A 310 4.03 2.12 24.14
N GLY A 311 3.60 0.94 24.60
CA GLY A 311 2.49 0.78 25.55
C GLY A 311 2.80 1.20 26.99
N SER A 312 4.05 1.57 27.32
CA SER A 312 4.45 1.97 28.68
C SER A 312 5.16 3.33 28.72
N ARG A 313 4.88 4.21 27.76
CA ARG A 313 5.48 5.56 27.72
C ARG A 313 5.14 6.43 28.93
N ASP A 314 4.01 6.17 29.57
CA ASP A 314 3.58 6.78 30.84
C ASP A 314 4.36 6.27 32.06
N ASN A 315 5.09 5.16 31.93
CA ASN A 315 5.90 4.57 32.99
C ASN A 315 7.39 4.47 32.57
N LYS A 316 8.18 5.43 33.06
CA LYS A 316 9.60 5.56 32.73
C LYS A 316 10.42 4.30 33.05
N GLU A 317 10.15 3.62 34.15
CA GLU A 317 10.88 2.42 34.55
C GLU A 317 10.63 1.27 33.57
N ARG A 318 9.36 1.05 33.20
CA ARG A 318 8.97 0.03 32.22
C ARG A 318 9.52 0.32 30.83
N ALA A 319 9.43 1.57 30.37
CA ALA A 319 10.03 1.99 29.11
C ALA A 319 11.56 1.74 29.08
N VAL A 320 12.27 2.07 30.15
CA VAL A 320 13.72 1.80 30.28
C VAL A 320 14.01 0.29 30.24
N ARG A 321 13.21 -0.53 30.92
CA ARG A 321 13.35 -2.01 30.91
C ARG A 321 13.20 -2.57 29.50
N CYS A 322 12.15 -2.20 28.77
CA CYS A 322 11.93 -2.63 27.39
C CYS A 322 13.09 -2.22 26.48
N ARG A 323 13.52 -0.96 26.52
CA ARG A 323 14.64 -0.47 25.71
C ARG A 323 15.96 -1.19 26.01
N LYS A 324 16.22 -1.57 27.26
CA LYS A 324 17.41 -2.36 27.63
C LYS A 324 17.34 -3.80 27.10
N ALA A 325 16.14 -4.36 27.02
CA ALA A 325 15.91 -5.73 26.55
C ALA A 325 16.08 -5.87 25.02
N VAL A 326 15.71 -4.84 24.25
CA VAL A 326 15.96 -4.79 22.80
C VAL A 326 17.45 -4.91 22.48
N LYS A 327 17.81 -5.89 21.65
CA LYS A 327 19.19 -6.14 21.22
C LYS A 327 19.50 -5.58 19.83
N ASN A 328 18.50 -5.41 18.97
CA ASN A 328 18.68 -4.73 17.69
C ASN A 328 19.03 -3.24 17.91
N SER A 329 20.20 -2.83 17.44
CA SER A 329 20.72 -1.47 17.64
C SER A 329 19.99 -0.41 16.83
N SER A 330 19.37 -0.78 15.69
CA SER A 330 18.54 0.17 14.92
C SER A 330 17.26 0.48 15.68
N LEU A 331 16.50 -0.55 16.05
CA LEU A 331 15.25 -0.39 16.81
C LEU A 331 15.50 0.37 18.11
N LYS A 332 16.56 0.03 18.85
CA LYS A 332 16.90 0.69 20.12
C LYS A 332 17.20 2.19 19.99
N ARG A 333 17.65 2.67 18.83
CA ARG A 333 17.90 4.10 18.57
C ARG A 333 16.60 4.89 18.42
N GLU A 334 15.54 4.26 17.92
CA GLU A 334 14.22 4.86 17.74
C GLU A 334 13.41 4.95 19.05
N LEU A 335 13.84 4.23 20.10
CA LEU A 335 13.18 4.22 21.40
C LEU A 335 13.68 5.37 22.30
N GLU A 336 13.14 6.56 22.08
CA GLU A 336 13.41 7.73 22.92
C GLU A 336 12.65 7.66 24.24
N ILE A 337 13.38 7.64 25.36
CA ILE A 337 12.78 7.59 26.69
C ILE A 337 12.11 8.95 26.97
N PRO A 338 10.79 8.98 27.28
CA PRO A 338 10.10 10.21 27.67
C PRO A 338 10.82 10.89 28.85
N LYS A 339 10.96 12.23 28.78
CA LYS A 339 11.71 13.00 29.77
C LYS A 339 11.09 12.89 31.16
#